data_AF-A0A2V6QKS6-F1
#
_entry.id   AF-A0A2V6QKS6-F1
#
_cell.length_a   1.000
_cell.length_b   1.000
_cell.length_c   1.000
_cell.angle_alpha   90.00
_cell.angle_beta   90.00
_cell.angle_gamma   90.00
#
_symmetry.space_group_name_H-M   'P 1'
#
loop_
_entity.id
_entity.type
_entity.pdbx_description
1 polymer ?
#
loop_
_entity_poly.entity_id
_entity_poly.type
_entity_poly.pdbx_seq_one_letter_code
_entity_poly.pdbx_strand_id
1 'polypeptide(L)'
;MAVTLRRRGFTLDEYHRMGETGILGPDDRVELIEGEIIEMSPIGSRHAGTVARIQRLPEPPDVRLLIEVADSSLPYDRRTKFPLYACSGVTEAWLVDLERLEIHRGAGYRDVRIPRTDETFSPGAFVDLPLTVRDLLG
;
A
#
# COMPACT_ATOMS: atom_id res chain seq x y z
N MET A 1 -47.45 32.87 9.32
CA MET A 1 -46.06 33.36 9.46
C MET A 1 -45.13 32.24 9.05
N ALA A 2 -44.20 32.48 8.12
CA ALA A 2 -43.19 31.50 7.74
C ALA A 2 -41.93 31.73 8.60
N VAL A 3 -41.46 30.71 9.30
CA VAL A 3 -40.19 30.73 10.04
C VAL A 3 -39.10 30.24 9.10
N THR A 4 -38.04 31.03 8.91
CA THR A 4 -36.84 30.62 8.18
C THR A 4 -35.82 30.06 9.16
N LEU A 5 -35.49 28.78 9.05
CA LEU A 5 -34.43 28.14 9.85
C LEU A 5 -33.08 28.30 9.13
N ARG A 6 -32.06 28.80 9.83
CA ARG A 6 -30.67 28.79 9.35
C ARG A 6 -29.90 27.66 10.04
N ARG A 7 -29.26 26.80 9.25
CA ARG A 7 -28.29 25.82 9.76
C ARG A 7 -26.92 26.48 9.92
N ARG A 8 -26.23 26.16 11.02
CA ARG A 8 -24.86 26.56 11.33
C ARG A 8 -24.09 25.30 11.71
N GLY A 9 -22.90 25.12 11.14
CA GLY A 9 -22.00 24.05 11.55
C GLY A 9 -21.30 24.34 12.88
N PHE A 10 -20.96 23.29 13.61
CA PHE A 10 -20.17 23.34 14.82
C PHE A 10 -18.70 23.59 14.53
N THR A 11 -18.04 24.33 15.41
CA THR A 11 -16.58 24.43 15.41
C THR A 11 -15.93 23.31 16.21
N LEU A 12 -14.63 23.12 16.02
CA LEU A 12 -13.84 22.15 16.81
C LEU A 12 -13.89 22.47 18.32
N ASP A 13 -13.79 23.75 18.68
CA ASP A 13 -13.90 24.18 20.08
C ASP A 13 -15.28 23.88 20.69
N GLU A 14 -16.34 24.03 19.90
CA GLU A 14 -17.70 23.69 20.34
C GLU A 14 -17.85 22.18 20.54
N TYR A 15 -17.28 21.36 19.64
CA TYR A 15 -17.26 19.91 19.78
C TYR A 15 -16.53 19.46 21.06
N HIS A 16 -15.34 20.00 21.35
CA HIS A 16 -14.62 19.67 22.58
C HIS A 16 -15.39 20.09 23.83
N ARG A 17 -15.98 21.30 23.81
CA ARG A 17 -16.81 21.79 24.91
C ARG A 17 -18.03 20.90 25.14
N MET A 18 -18.63 20.34 24.08
CA MET A 18 -19.72 19.37 24.22
C MET A 18 -19.27 18.10 24.95
N GLY A 19 -18.05 17.61 24.71
CA GLY A 19 -17.46 16.50 25.47
C GLY A 19 -17.21 16.85 26.94
N GLU A 20 -16.59 18.01 27.21
CA GLU A 20 -16.29 18.48 28.57
C GLU A 20 -17.55 18.71 29.43
N THR A 21 -18.64 19.13 28.79
CA THR A 21 -19.92 19.40 29.46
C THR A 21 -20.84 18.18 29.53
N GLY A 22 -20.44 17.04 28.93
CA GLY A 22 -21.21 15.80 28.92
C GLY A 22 -22.41 15.81 27.96
N ILE A 23 -22.48 16.75 27.02
CA ILE A 23 -23.44 16.72 25.90
C ILE A 23 -23.11 15.56 24.97
N LEU A 24 -21.81 15.30 24.76
CA LEU A 24 -21.29 14.09 24.14
C LEU A 24 -20.62 13.25 25.23
N GLY A 25 -21.15 12.06 25.48
CA GLY A 25 -20.61 11.09 26.43
C GLY A 25 -19.39 10.35 25.91
N PRO A 26 -18.64 9.65 26.79
CA PRO A 26 -17.46 8.88 26.41
C PRO A 26 -17.78 7.68 25.49
N ASP A 27 -19.03 7.21 25.52
CA ASP A 27 -19.52 6.12 24.66
C ASP A 27 -20.15 6.64 23.35
N ASP A 28 -20.33 7.95 23.19
CA ASP A 28 -20.85 8.55 21.96
C ASP A 28 -19.75 8.49 20.90
N ARG A 29 -19.84 7.49 20.03
CA ARG A 29 -18.91 7.31 18.91
C ARG A 29 -19.25 8.29 17.81
N VAL A 30 -18.89 9.57 17.97
CA VAL A 30 -19.18 10.62 17.00
C VAL A 30 -17.93 11.34 16.50
N GLU A 31 -17.95 11.78 15.25
CA GLU A 31 -16.88 12.54 14.60
C GLU A 31 -17.40 13.91 14.15
N LEU A 32 -16.56 14.95 14.25
CA LEU A 32 -16.85 16.25 13.65
C LEU A 32 -16.30 16.28 12.21
N ILE A 33 -17.19 16.32 11.22
CA ILE A 33 -16.83 16.35 9.80
C ILE A 33 -17.57 17.52 9.14
N GLU A 34 -16.83 18.44 8.51
CA GLU A 34 -17.39 19.61 7.80
C GLU A 34 -18.35 20.48 8.65
N GLY A 35 -18.17 20.48 9.97
CA GLY A 35 -19.01 21.22 10.91
C GLY A 35 -20.28 20.46 11.33
N GLU A 36 -20.42 19.20 10.97
CA GLU A 36 -21.50 18.31 11.41
C GLU A 36 -20.97 17.23 12.35
N ILE A 37 -21.77 16.87 13.36
CA ILE A 37 -21.46 15.75 14.25
C ILE A 37 -22.10 14.50 13.65
N ILE A 38 -21.26 13.56 13.23
CA ILE A 38 -21.66 12.33 12.55
C ILE A 38 -21.44 11.15 13.50
N GLU A 39 -22.45 10.31 13.68
CA GLU A 39 -22.31 9.07 14.45
C GLU A 39 -21.53 8.02 13.64
N MET A 40 -20.42 7.56 14.19
CA MET A 40 -19.73 6.40 13.68
C MET A 40 -20.62 5.17 13.88
N SER A 41 -20.93 4.51 12.77
CA SER A 41 -21.48 3.16 12.84
C SER A 41 -20.55 2.25 13.65
N PRO A 42 -21.09 1.32 14.47
CA PRO A 42 -20.29 0.27 15.11
C PRO A 42 -19.33 -0.36 14.10
N ILE A 43 -18.07 -0.60 14.50
CA ILE A 43 -17.23 -1.55 13.77
C ILE A 43 -17.93 -2.90 13.93
N GLY A 44 -18.81 -3.22 12.98
CA GLY A 44 -19.50 -4.49 12.97
C GLY A 44 -18.47 -5.62 12.91
N SER A 45 -18.83 -6.80 13.41
CA SER A 45 -17.97 -7.99 13.40
C SER A 45 -17.39 -8.30 12.01
N ARG A 46 -18.11 -7.96 10.94
CA ARG A 46 -17.62 -8.03 9.56
C ARG A 46 -16.45 -7.09 9.26
N HIS A 47 -16.49 -5.85 9.74
CA HIS A 47 -15.41 -4.88 9.53
C HIS A 47 -14.15 -5.29 10.32
N ALA A 48 -14.31 -5.66 11.59
CA ALA A 48 -13.20 -6.19 12.40
C ALA A 48 -12.59 -7.46 11.77
N GLY A 49 -13.43 -8.38 11.27
CA GLY A 49 -12.98 -9.59 10.59
C GLY A 49 -12.19 -9.30 9.31
N THR A 50 -12.63 -8.31 8.52
CA THR A 50 -11.90 -7.87 7.32
C THR A 50 -10.55 -7.25 7.66
N VAL A 51 -10.48 -6.35 8.66
CA VAL A 51 -9.20 -5.75 9.10
C VAL A 51 -8.23 -6.83 9.59
N ALA A 52 -8.70 -7.76 10.43
CA ALA A 52 -7.88 -8.86 10.92
C ALA A 52 -7.40 -9.80 9.81
N ARG A 53 -8.17 -9.95 8.73
CA ARG A 53 -7.76 -10.75 7.57
C ARG A 53 -6.70 -10.04 6.74
N ILE A 54 -6.80 -8.73 6.56
CA ILE A 54 -5.79 -7.92 5.86
C ILE A 54 -4.48 -7.92 6.64
N GLN A 55 -4.52 -7.80 7.97
CA GLN A 55 -3.34 -7.88 8.84
C GLN A 55 -2.63 -9.25 8.83
N ARG A 56 -3.23 -10.27 8.20
CA ARG A 56 -2.63 -11.61 8.04
C ARG A 56 -2.11 -11.86 6.62
N LEU A 57 -2.19 -10.87 5.74
CA LEU A 57 -1.59 -10.95 4.40
C LEU A 57 -0.06 -10.77 4.50
N PRO A 58 0.70 -11.31 3.54
CA PRO A 58 2.13 -11.05 3.46
C PRO A 58 2.42 -9.55 3.40
N GLU A 59 3.31 -9.08 4.25
CA GLU A 59 3.85 -7.73 4.21
C GLU A 59 5.03 -7.66 3.21
N PRO A 60 5.49 -6.46 2.79
CA PRO A 60 6.58 -6.37 1.82
C PRO A 60 7.87 -7.16 2.18
N PRO A 61 8.29 -7.29 3.47
CA PRO A 61 9.40 -8.17 3.84
C PRO A 61 9.14 -9.67 3.64
N ASP A 62 7.88 -10.10 3.55
CA ASP A 62 7.50 -11.49 3.28
C ASP A 62 7.57 -11.81 1.77
N VAL A 63 7.65 -10.78 0.92
CA VAL A 63 7.75 -10.93 -0.53
C VAL A 63 9.14 -11.45 -0.91
N ARG A 64 9.18 -12.70 -1.38
CA ARG A 64 10.42 -13.39 -1.77
C ARG A 64 10.95 -12.98 -3.15
N LEU A 65 10.05 -12.59 -4.04
CA LEU A 65 10.35 -12.11 -5.38
C LEU A 65 9.18 -11.23 -5.84
N LEU A 66 9.46 -10.00 -6.23
CA LEU A 66 8.52 -9.12 -6.92
C LEU A 66 8.88 -9.09 -8.42
N ILE A 67 7.89 -9.21 -9.31
CA ILE A 67 8.10 -9.07 -10.76
C ILE A 67 7.20 -7.94 -11.26
N GLU A 68 7.81 -6.92 -11.81
CA GLU A 68 7.15 -5.79 -12.47
C GLU A 68 7.32 -5.93 -13.97
N VAL A 69 6.22 -5.85 -14.72
CA VAL A 69 6.24 -5.88 -16.19
C VAL A 69 5.93 -4.48 -16.71
N ALA A 70 6.86 -3.87 -17.45
CA ALA A 70 6.76 -2.51 -17.95
C ALA A 70 6.84 -2.49 -19.49
N ASP A 71 5.89 -1.81 -20.13
CA ASP A 71 5.90 -1.60 -21.59
C ASP A 71 6.56 -0.24 -21.93
N SER A 72 6.00 0.87 -21.40
CA SER A 72 6.55 2.24 -21.56
C SER A 72 6.82 2.97 -20.24
N SER A 73 6.47 2.36 -19.09
CA SER A 73 6.58 2.95 -17.75
C SER A 73 7.95 2.79 -17.09
N LEU A 74 8.94 2.22 -17.79
CA LEU A 74 10.30 1.96 -17.29
C LEU A 74 10.91 3.10 -16.46
N PRO A 75 10.85 4.39 -16.86
CA PRO A 75 11.40 5.46 -16.05
C PRO A 75 10.66 5.67 -14.72
N TYR A 76 9.34 5.49 -14.70
CA TYR A 76 8.51 5.62 -13.50
C TYR A 76 8.74 4.44 -12.56
N ASP A 77 8.78 3.21 -13.09
CA ASP A 77 9.02 2.01 -12.29
C ASP A 77 10.38 2.10 -11.59
N ARG A 78 11.43 2.48 -12.33
CA ARG A 78 12.80 2.64 -11.78
C ARG A 78 12.93 3.80 -10.78
N ARG A 79 12.30 4.96 -11.03
CA ARG A 79 12.49 6.16 -10.20
C ARG A 79 11.53 6.26 -9.02
N THR A 80 10.38 5.61 -9.10
CA THR A 80 9.31 5.74 -8.11
C THR A 80 9.04 4.42 -7.42
N LYS A 81 8.63 3.38 -8.16
CA LYS A 81 8.14 2.13 -7.55
C LYS A 81 9.26 1.33 -6.91
N PHE A 82 10.38 1.15 -7.61
CA PHE A 82 11.50 0.33 -7.12
C PHE A 82 12.11 0.89 -5.83
N PRO A 83 12.39 2.21 -5.71
CA PRO A 83 12.80 2.80 -4.44
C PRO A 83 11.79 2.56 -3.32
N LEU A 84 10.48 2.66 -3.59
CA LEU A 84 9.44 2.38 -2.60
C LEU A 84 9.44 0.91 -2.16
N TYR A 85 9.54 -0.03 -3.10
CA TYR A 85 9.64 -1.46 -2.79
C TYR A 85 10.85 -1.77 -1.90
N ALA A 86 12.01 -1.20 -2.24
CA ALA A 86 13.23 -1.39 -1.47
C ALA A 86 13.13 -0.78 -0.06
N CYS A 87 12.56 0.42 0.07
CA CYS A 87 12.31 1.05 1.37
C CYS A 87 11.31 0.28 2.23
N SER A 88 10.35 -0.42 1.61
CA SER A 88 9.38 -1.26 2.30
C SER A 88 9.94 -2.63 2.72
N GLY A 89 11.15 -3.00 2.27
CA GLY A 89 11.83 -4.22 2.69
C GLY A 89 11.78 -5.38 1.68
N VAL A 90 11.31 -5.15 0.45
CA VAL A 90 11.43 -6.15 -0.62
C VAL A 90 12.91 -6.31 -0.99
N THR A 91 13.44 -7.53 -0.88
CA THR A 91 14.89 -7.78 -1.06
C THR A 91 15.29 -8.13 -2.49
N GLU A 92 14.33 -8.55 -3.32
CA GLU A 92 14.55 -8.88 -4.72
C GLU A 92 13.34 -8.49 -5.58
N ALA A 93 13.58 -7.69 -6.61
CA ALA A 93 12.58 -7.30 -7.60
C ALA A 93 13.13 -7.37 -9.02
N TRP A 94 12.30 -7.85 -9.94
CA TRP A 94 12.63 -7.96 -11.35
C TRP A 94 11.81 -6.94 -12.15
N LEU A 95 12.47 -6.17 -13.00
CA LEU A 95 11.81 -5.32 -13.99
C LEU A 95 11.94 -5.98 -15.35
N VAL A 96 10.81 -6.36 -15.92
CA VAL A 96 10.72 -7.07 -17.19
C VAL A 96 10.05 -6.15 -18.20
N ASP A 97 10.68 -5.93 -19.34
CA ASP A 97 10.02 -5.34 -20.52
C ASP A 97 10.02 -6.33 -21.69
N LEU A 98 9.59 -5.89 -22.87
CA LEU A 98 9.49 -6.76 -24.05
C LEU A 98 10.85 -7.27 -24.58
N GLU A 99 11.96 -6.64 -24.18
CA GLU A 99 13.29 -6.92 -24.72
C GLU A 99 14.31 -7.36 -23.65
N ARG A 100 14.07 -7.00 -22.37
CA ARG A 100 15.08 -7.03 -21.33
C ARG A 100 14.51 -7.38 -19.95
N LEU A 101 15.35 -8.05 -19.17
CA LEU A 101 15.18 -8.25 -17.74
C LEU A 101 16.23 -7.44 -16.95
N GLU A 102 15.80 -6.75 -15.89
CA GLU A 102 16.67 -6.20 -14.85
C GLU A 102 16.36 -6.86 -13.51
N ILE A 103 17.39 -7.41 -12.87
CA ILE A 103 17.31 -8.06 -11.57
C ILE A 103 17.89 -7.09 -10.53
N HIS A 104 17.06 -6.64 -9.61
CA HIS A 104 17.40 -5.73 -8.52
C HIS A 104 17.43 -6.49 -7.20
N ARG A 105 18.55 -6.45 -6.48
CA ARG A 105 18.78 -7.23 -5.26
C ARG A 105 19.42 -6.43 -4.13
N GLY A 106 19.13 -6.89 -2.92
CA GLY A 106 19.71 -6.37 -1.68
C GLY A 106 19.08 -5.06 -1.22
N ALA A 107 19.53 -4.59 -0.05
CA ALA A 107 18.98 -3.40 0.59
C ALA A 107 19.15 -2.15 -0.30
N GLY A 108 18.05 -1.52 -0.67
CA GLY A 108 18.06 -0.37 -1.57
C GLY A 108 18.40 -0.70 -3.02
N TYR A 109 18.31 -1.98 -3.43
CA TYR A 109 18.63 -2.44 -4.79
C TYR A 109 20.02 -2.01 -5.28
N ARG A 110 21.05 -2.19 -4.43
CA ARG A 110 22.44 -1.84 -4.77
C ARG A 110 23.08 -2.81 -5.77
N ASP A 111 22.60 -4.04 -5.82
CA ASP A 111 23.01 -5.02 -6.83
C ASP A 111 21.96 -5.03 -7.94
N VAL A 112 22.32 -4.48 -9.10
CA VAL A 112 21.48 -4.47 -10.29
C VAL A 112 22.20 -5.22 -11.39
N ARG A 113 21.57 -6.28 -11.89
CA ARG A 113 22.09 -7.10 -12.99
C ARG A 113 21.13 -7.08 -14.15
N ILE A 114 21.71 -7.11 -15.34
CA ILE A 114 20.98 -7.35 -16.58
C ILE A 114 21.60 -8.59 -17.23
N PRO A 115 20.97 -9.76 -17.07
CA PRO A 115 21.47 -10.98 -17.68
C PRO A 115 21.32 -10.94 -19.21
N ARG A 116 22.18 -11.68 -19.90
CA ARG A 116 22.03 -11.93 -21.35
C ARG A 116 20.89 -12.91 -21.62
N THR A 117 20.43 -12.96 -22.87
CA THR A 117 19.28 -13.78 -23.27
C THR A 117 19.43 -15.26 -22.91
N ASP A 118 20.64 -15.80 -23.05
CA ASP A 118 21.03 -17.20 -22.84
C ASP A 118 21.73 -17.42 -21.49
N GLU A 119 21.93 -16.37 -20.69
CA GLU A 119 22.55 -16.48 -19.38
C GLU A 119 21.59 -17.14 -18.41
N THR A 120 22.05 -18.20 -17.74
CA THR A 120 21.29 -18.86 -16.68
C THR A 120 21.42 -18.09 -15.37
N PHE A 121 20.28 -17.83 -14.73
CA PHE A 121 20.19 -17.25 -13.39
C PHE A 121 19.04 -17.92 -12.62
N SER A 122 19.01 -17.68 -11.30
CA SER A 122 17.90 -18.13 -10.44
C SER A 122 17.48 -17.01 -9.50
N PRO A 123 16.18 -16.91 -9.15
CA PRO A 123 15.75 -16.07 -8.03
C PRO A 123 16.48 -16.45 -6.74
N GLY A 124 16.80 -15.49 -5.89
CA GLY A 124 17.51 -15.75 -4.64
C GLY A 124 16.74 -16.67 -3.69
N ALA A 125 15.40 -16.58 -3.69
CA ALA A 125 14.54 -17.44 -2.89
C ALA A 125 14.26 -18.83 -3.53
N PHE A 126 14.57 -19.00 -4.82
CA PHE A 126 14.25 -20.20 -5.61
C PHE A 126 15.51 -20.66 -6.37
N VAL A 127 16.56 -21.00 -5.64
CA VAL A 127 17.88 -21.35 -6.20
C VAL A 127 17.86 -22.59 -7.10
N ASP A 128 16.90 -23.49 -6.88
CA ASP A 128 16.74 -24.72 -7.68
C ASP A 128 15.89 -24.51 -8.94
N LEU A 129 15.55 -23.26 -9.25
CA LEU A 129 14.82 -22.86 -10.46
C LEU A 129 15.77 -22.08 -11.40
N PRO A 130 16.62 -22.78 -12.18
CA PRO A 130 17.41 -22.13 -13.22
C PRO A 130 16.49 -21.65 -14.34
N LEU A 131 16.66 -20.38 -14.72
CA LEU A 131 15.92 -19.70 -15.78
C LEU A 131 16.89 -18.96 -16.69
N THR A 132 16.47 -18.74 -17.91
CA THR A 132 17.06 -17.78 -18.85
C THR A 132 16.06 -16.67 -19.15
N VAL A 133 16.50 -15.58 -19.78
CA VAL A 133 15.57 -14.51 -20.20
C VAL A 133 14.60 -15.05 -21.26
N ARG A 134 15.04 -15.99 -22.10
CA ARG A 134 14.16 -16.64 -23.11
C ARG A 134 13.00 -17.39 -22.46
N ASP A 135 13.25 -18.07 -21.34
CA ASP A 135 12.18 -18.79 -20.62
C ASP A 135 11.07 -17.84 -20.11
N LEU A 136 11.38 -16.54 -19.97
CA LEU A 136 10.43 -15.51 -19.54
C LEU A 136 9.76 -14.78 -20.71
N LEU A 137 10.50 -14.51 -21.79
CA LEU A 137 10.04 -13.65 -22.90
C LEU A 137 9.57 -14.40 -24.16
N GLY A 138 9.90 -15.70 -24.30
CA GLY A 138 9.59 -16.51 -25.48
C GLY A 138 10.74 -16.60 -26.48
#